data_AF-A0A2E7HHI6-F1
#
_entry.id   AF-A0A2E7HHI6-F1
#
_cell.length_a   1.000
_cell.length_b   1.000
_cell.length_c   1.000
_cell.angle_alpha   90.00
_cell.angle_beta   90.00
_cell.angle_gamma   90.00
#
_symmetry.space_group_name_H-M   'P 1'
#
loop_
_entity.id
_entity.type
_entity.pdbx_description
1 polymer ?
#
loop_
_entity_poly.entity_id
_entity_poly.type
_entity_poly.pdbx_seq_one_letter_code
_entity_poly.pdbx_strand_id
1 'polypeptide(L)'
;MPQRCVRDTPMPTDEIAIDIPLIDHHCHGVVPQDLDQTKFEALMSESYRPPPPGTSQFDKPLGLIVRRFCAPMLDLEPFCTGEEYVERRKVLGAEEVNRRLLTACGLSDLVVDTGHRSDSIADVPMMADLAGRPSHEVVRIEAVAEQVARTGVSAAEFPRAFADELAERAKTAVGLKTIVAYRVTFDIDQTPPTKDEIAKGTDRWFSANMSAGKVRLGEVDVVRHGLWVGAELCRDLKLPLQIHVGFGDPDIYMHACDPTHFTDYLRAMEAWEVNCTLLHNYPFQREAAWLAEIFQNVYYDVGVILNFAGPQAASIMGEALEMGPFTKQLYSSDAFGLTELYYLGQLQFRRVLKQQLDRWIAEDMCNVAEADRIVAMIATQNSRRIYSLGD
;
A
#
# COMPACT_ATOMS: atom_id res chain seq x y z
N MET A 1 44.84 -1.44 -33.43
CA MET A 1 43.47 -1.87 -33.12
C MET A 1 43.55 -2.94 -32.04
N PRO A 2 43.05 -2.71 -30.81
CA PRO A 2 42.84 -3.81 -29.88
C PRO A 2 41.41 -4.32 -30.02
N GLN A 3 41.27 -5.62 -30.28
CA GLN A 3 40.02 -6.35 -30.19
C GLN A 3 39.44 -6.18 -28.78
N ARG A 4 38.26 -5.57 -28.68
CA ARG A 4 37.43 -5.69 -27.47
C ARG A 4 36.87 -7.10 -27.45
N CYS A 5 37.24 -7.85 -26.42
CA CYS A 5 36.49 -9.02 -25.96
C CYS A 5 35.05 -8.57 -25.72
N VAL A 6 34.13 -8.96 -26.61
CA VAL A 6 32.71 -9.00 -26.30
C VAL A 6 32.57 -10.13 -25.29
N ARG A 7 32.40 -9.80 -24.01
CA ARG A 7 31.83 -10.77 -23.08
C ARG A 7 30.38 -10.92 -23.53
N ASP A 8 30.05 -12.09 -24.06
CA ASP A 8 28.67 -12.55 -24.16
C ASP A 8 28.13 -12.59 -22.73
N THR A 9 27.46 -11.51 -22.31
CA THR A 9 26.62 -11.51 -21.11
C THR A 9 25.57 -12.61 -21.31
N PRO A 10 25.42 -13.57 -20.37
CA PRO A 10 24.33 -14.52 -20.43
C PRO A 10 23.02 -13.76 -20.56
N MET A 11 22.18 -14.17 -21.51
CA MET A 11 20.81 -13.67 -21.62
C MET A 11 20.09 -13.89 -20.28
N PRO A 12 19.27 -12.95 -19.80
CA PRO A 12 18.39 -13.18 -18.66
C PRO A 12 17.60 -14.48 -18.89
N THR A 13 17.77 -15.45 -18.00
CA THR A 13 17.18 -16.77 -18.17
C THR A 13 15.67 -16.68 -17.94
N ASP A 14 14.87 -17.26 -18.82
CA ASP A 14 13.42 -17.50 -18.60
C ASP A 14 13.16 -18.56 -17.50
N GLU A 15 14.20 -18.92 -16.73
CA GLU A 15 14.18 -20.00 -15.74
C GLU A 15 13.70 -19.56 -14.36
N ILE A 16 13.71 -18.27 -14.03
CA ILE A 16 13.24 -17.77 -12.72
C ILE A 16 11.72 -17.87 -12.67
N ALA A 17 11.18 -18.47 -11.62
CA ALA A 17 9.76 -18.63 -11.36
C ALA A 17 9.05 -17.32 -10.96
N ILE A 18 9.18 -16.27 -11.77
CA ILE A 18 8.63 -14.92 -11.49
C ILE A 18 7.09 -14.86 -11.61
N ASP A 19 6.50 -15.80 -12.34
CA ASP A 19 5.06 -15.83 -12.65
C ASP A 19 4.23 -16.60 -11.60
N ILE A 20 4.82 -16.96 -10.45
CA ILE A 20 4.03 -17.53 -9.34
C ILE A 20 2.94 -16.56 -8.88
N PRO A 21 1.84 -17.04 -8.28
CA PRO A 21 0.80 -16.16 -7.74
C PRO A 21 1.36 -15.16 -6.71
N LEU A 22 0.78 -13.95 -6.64
CA LEU A 22 1.13 -12.96 -5.60
C LEU A 22 -0.01 -12.83 -4.58
N ILE A 23 0.36 -12.56 -3.33
CA ILE A 23 -0.55 -12.03 -2.32
C ILE A 23 -0.36 -10.52 -2.28
N ASP A 24 -1.37 -9.77 -2.69
CA ASP A 24 -1.38 -8.32 -2.56
C ASP A 24 -1.73 -7.96 -1.12
N HIS A 25 -0.72 -7.80 -0.26
CA HIS A 25 -0.96 -7.63 1.17
C HIS A 25 -1.47 -6.24 1.57
N HIS A 26 -1.50 -5.29 0.62
CA HIS A 26 -2.10 -3.98 0.86
C HIS A 26 -2.61 -3.36 -0.43
N CYS A 27 -3.91 -3.21 -0.52
CA CYS A 27 -4.58 -2.56 -1.63
C CYS A 27 -5.90 -1.93 -1.19
N HIS A 28 -6.62 -1.31 -2.13
CA HIS A 28 -7.91 -0.68 -1.90
C HIS A 28 -8.95 -1.07 -2.95
N GLY A 29 -10.22 -0.82 -2.65
CA GLY A 29 -11.29 -1.00 -3.61
C GLY A 29 -11.09 -0.21 -4.92
N VAL A 30 -11.66 -0.73 -6.00
CA VAL A 30 -11.68 -0.10 -7.32
C VAL A 30 -12.98 0.67 -7.53
N VAL A 31 -12.98 1.71 -8.35
CA VAL A 31 -14.22 2.45 -8.66
C VAL A 31 -15.09 1.58 -9.59
N PRO A 32 -16.35 1.28 -9.19
CA PRO A 32 -17.21 0.41 -10.00
C PRO A 32 -18.00 1.17 -11.07
N GLN A 33 -17.87 2.48 -11.15
CA GLN A 33 -18.52 3.32 -12.17
C GLN A 33 -17.56 3.72 -13.30
N ASP A 34 -18.16 4.07 -14.45
CA ASP A 34 -17.43 4.65 -15.57
C ASP A 34 -16.82 6.00 -15.19
N LEU A 35 -15.61 6.23 -15.69
CA LEU A 35 -14.83 7.43 -15.43
C LEU A 35 -14.68 8.24 -16.72
N ASP A 36 -14.96 9.53 -16.64
CA ASP A 36 -14.50 10.48 -17.66
C ASP A 36 -13.00 10.79 -17.48
N GLN A 37 -12.42 11.53 -18.42
CA GLN A 37 -11.01 11.90 -18.42
C GLN A 37 -10.58 12.54 -17.09
N THR A 38 -11.37 13.49 -16.60
CA THR A 38 -11.07 14.25 -15.38
C THR A 38 -11.01 13.33 -14.16
N LYS A 39 -12.00 12.43 -14.01
CA LYS A 39 -12.06 11.52 -12.87
C LYS A 39 -10.99 10.43 -12.96
N PHE A 40 -10.68 9.94 -14.16
CA PHE A 40 -9.60 8.98 -14.36
C PHE A 40 -8.25 9.59 -13.97
N GLU A 41 -7.94 10.77 -14.50
CA GLU A 41 -6.70 11.48 -14.17
C GLU A 41 -6.59 11.85 -12.69
N ALA A 42 -7.71 12.17 -12.03
CA ALA A 42 -7.73 12.43 -10.59
C ALA A 42 -7.33 11.19 -9.76
N LEU A 43 -7.60 9.97 -10.24
CA LEU A 43 -7.18 8.73 -9.57
C LEU A 43 -5.77 8.29 -9.95
N MET A 44 -5.16 8.89 -10.97
CA MET A 44 -3.75 8.69 -11.30
C MET A 44 -2.80 9.57 -10.47
N SER A 45 -3.31 10.39 -9.54
CA SER A 45 -2.55 11.46 -8.89
C SER A 45 -2.90 11.58 -7.41
N GLU A 46 -1.88 11.78 -6.58
CA GLU A 46 -2.05 12.14 -5.17
C GLU A 46 -2.42 13.62 -4.96
N SER A 47 -2.34 14.46 -6.01
CA SER A 47 -2.75 15.86 -5.90
C SER A 47 -4.26 16.02 -5.87
N TYR A 48 -4.78 16.81 -4.91
CA TYR A 48 -6.18 17.24 -4.89
C TYR A 48 -6.57 18.20 -6.02
N ARG A 49 -5.58 18.73 -6.73
CA ARG A 49 -5.77 19.67 -7.85
C ARG A 49 -5.62 18.95 -9.19
N PRO A 50 -6.41 19.34 -10.21
CA PRO A 50 -6.19 18.86 -11.58
C PRO A 50 -4.77 19.22 -12.06
N PRO A 51 -4.28 18.57 -13.12
CA PRO A 51 -3.03 18.99 -13.77
C PRO A 51 -3.11 20.47 -14.19
N PRO A 52 -1.97 21.18 -14.27
CA PRO A 52 -1.92 22.54 -14.78
C PRO A 52 -2.65 22.70 -16.14
N PRO A 53 -3.25 23.87 -16.43
CA PRO A 53 -3.94 24.09 -17.69
C PRO A 53 -3.05 23.75 -18.91
N GLY A 54 -3.57 22.94 -19.82
CA GLY A 54 -2.84 22.49 -21.03
C GLY A 54 -1.89 21.31 -20.82
N THR A 55 -1.93 20.65 -19.65
CA THR A 55 -1.15 19.43 -19.35
C THR A 55 -2.08 18.30 -18.92
N SER A 56 -1.58 17.05 -18.92
CA SER A 56 -2.34 15.86 -18.50
C SER A 56 -1.58 15.03 -17.46
N GLN A 57 -2.31 14.28 -16.62
CA GLN A 57 -1.72 13.24 -15.77
C GLN A 57 -1.12 12.07 -16.58
N PHE A 58 -1.37 12.01 -17.89
CA PHE A 58 -0.65 11.10 -18.79
C PHE A 58 0.78 11.56 -19.11
N ASP A 59 1.14 12.82 -18.81
CA ASP A 59 2.48 13.40 -19.03
C ASP A 59 3.46 13.13 -17.86
N LYS A 60 3.44 11.90 -17.33
CA LYS A 60 4.34 11.45 -16.26
C LYS A 60 4.61 9.94 -16.36
N PRO A 61 5.59 9.38 -15.62
CA PRO A 61 5.97 7.98 -15.73
C PRO A 61 4.80 6.98 -15.67
N LEU A 62 3.85 7.19 -14.74
CA LEU A 62 2.63 6.38 -14.64
C LEU A 62 1.81 6.39 -15.95
N GLY A 63 1.61 7.58 -16.54
CA GLY A 63 0.90 7.73 -17.80
C GLY A 63 1.57 7.03 -18.99
N LEU A 64 2.91 6.95 -18.99
CA LEU A 64 3.66 6.18 -20.00
C LEU A 64 3.35 4.68 -19.89
N ILE A 65 3.37 4.13 -18.67
CA ILE A 65 3.19 2.70 -18.46
C ILE A 65 1.72 2.27 -18.60
N VAL A 66 0.75 3.11 -18.24
CA VAL A 66 -0.68 2.85 -18.53
C VAL A 66 -0.89 2.68 -20.03
N ARG A 67 -0.44 3.65 -20.84
CA ARG A 67 -0.60 3.61 -22.29
C ARG A 67 0.23 2.51 -22.94
N ARG A 68 1.33 2.07 -22.32
CA ARG A 68 2.13 0.95 -22.84
C ARG A 68 1.51 -0.41 -22.55
N PHE A 69 1.10 -0.65 -21.30
CA PHE A 69 0.80 -2.00 -20.81
C PHE A 69 -0.69 -2.24 -20.58
N CYS A 70 -1.47 -1.23 -20.20
CA CYS A 70 -2.92 -1.41 -20.00
C CYS A 70 -3.71 -1.28 -21.31
N ALA A 71 -3.28 -0.44 -22.26
CA ALA A 71 -3.98 -0.26 -23.53
C ALA A 71 -4.25 -1.59 -24.28
N PRO A 72 -3.26 -2.50 -24.42
CA PRO A 72 -3.50 -3.79 -25.05
C PRO A 72 -4.56 -4.67 -24.35
N MET A 73 -4.72 -4.51 -23.03
CA MET A 73 -5.75 -5.23 -22.26
C MET A 73 -7.17 -4.75 -22.59
N LEU A 74 -7.27 -3.54 -23.15
CA LEU A 74 -8.52 -2.89 -23.55
C LEU A 74 -8.69 -2.83 -25.07
N ASP A 75 -7.97 -3.69 -25.80
CA ASP A 75 -8.00 -3.81 -27.27
C ASP A 75 -7.51 -2.56 -28.01
N LEU A 76 -6.58 -1.80 -27.41
CA LEU A 76 -5.90 -0.67 -28.03
C LEU A 76 -4.44 -1.01 -28.37
N GLU A 77 -3.91 -0.34 -29.39
CA GLU A 77 -2.48 -0.35 -29.65
C GLU A 77 -1.70 0.30 -28.49
N PRO A 78 -0.52 -0.24 -28.14
CA PRO A 78 0.36 0.42 -27.19
C PRO A 78 0.65 1.86 -27.58
N PHE A 79 0.75 2.73 -26.58
CA PHE A 79 1.04 4.16 -26.72
C PHE A 79 -0.03 5.00 -27.42
N CYS A 80 -1.30 4.54 -27.44
CA CYS A 80 -2.46 5.39 -27.74
C CYS A 80 -2.43 6.68 -26.89
N THR A 81 -3.23 7.69 -27.26
CA THR A 81 -3.34 8.90 -26.41
C THR A 81 -4.10 8.59 -25.12
N GLY A 82 -3.99 9.48 -24.12
CA GLY A 82 -4.75 9.35 -22.88
C GLY A 82 -6.27 9.42 -23.12
N GLU A 83 -6.70 10.28 -24.04
CA GLU A 83 -8.09 10.44 -24.42
C GLU A 83 -8.66 9.19 -25.11
N GLU A 84 -7.90 8.62 -26.05
CA GLU A 84 -8.27 7.35 -26.70
C GLU A 84 -8.40 6.22 -25.68
N TYR A 85 -7.48 6.17 -24.71
CA TYR A 85 -7.50 5.19 -23.64
C TYR A 85 -8.78 5.29 -22.79
N VAL A 86 -9.08 6.49 -22.28
CA VAL A 86 -10.25 6.70 -21.40
C VAL A 86 -11.56 6.52 -22.15
N GLU A 87 -11.64 6.94 -23.41
CA GLU A 87 -12.84 6.72 -24.22
C GLU A 87 -13.08 5.23 -24.47
N ARG A 88 -12.03 4.46 -24.77
CA ARG A 88 -12.16 2.99 -24.88
C ARG A 88 -12.60 2.35 -23.58
N ARG A 89 -12.04 2.80 -22.45
CA ARG A 89 -12.43 2.34 -21.11
C ARG A 89 -13.93 2.54 -20.87
N LYS A 90 -14.47 3.70 -21.26
CA LYS A 90 -15.91 4.00 -21.18
C LYS A 90 -16.76 3.14 -22.13
N VAL A 91 -16.29 2.86 -23.34
CA VAL A 91 -17.01 1.99 -24.30
C VAL A 91 -17.11 0.55 -23.81
N LEU A 92 -16.06 0.03 -23.13
CA LEU A 92 -16.08 -1.30 -22.53
C LEU A 92 -16.94 -1.38 -21.26
N GLY A 93 -16.97 -0.30 -20.48
CA GLY A 93 -17.66 -0.23 -19.20
C GLY A 93 -16.78 -0.68 -18.03
N ALA A 94 -16.97 -0.07 -16.86
CA ALA A 94 -16.13 -0.25 -15.68
C ALA A 94 -16.06 -1.70 -15.19
N GLU A 95 -17.17 -2.44 -15.23
CA GLU A 95 -17.20 -3.85 -14.81
C GLU A 95 -16.25 -4.72 -15.65
N GLU A 96 -16.34 -4.61 -16.98
CA GLU A 96 -15.51 -5.40 -17.89
C GLU A 96 -14.04 -5.00 -17.80
N VAL A 97 -13.75 -3.70 -17.72
CA VAL A 97 -12.38 -3.19 -17.51
C VAL A 97 -11.80 -3.75 -16.22
N ASN A 98 -12.55 -3.64 -15.12
CA ASN A 98 -12.09 -4.06 -13.81
C ASN A 98 -11.84 -5.57 -13.78
N ARG A 99 -12.77 -6.37 -14.30
CA ARG A 99 -12.65 -7.82 -14.39
C ARG A 99 -11.44 -8.25 -15.23
N ARG A 100 -11.25 -7.67 -16.42
CA ARG A 100 -10.10 -7.99 -17.31
C ARG A 100 -8.77 -7.74 -16.63
N LEU A 101 -8.59 -6.54 -16.09
CA LEU A 101 -7.31 -6.12 -15.50
C LEU A 101 -7.02 -6.87 -14.20
N LEU A 102 -8.00 -7.03 -13.29
CA LEU A 102 -7.80 -7.78 -12.05
C LEU A 102 -7.52 -9.26 -12.30
N THR A 103 -8.27 -9.92 -13.19
CA THR A 103 -8.03 -11.32 -13.53
C THR A 103 -6.63 -11.53 -14.12
N ALA A 104 -6.16 -10.59 -14.93
CA ALA A 104 -4.83 -10.64 -15.53
C ALA A 104 -3.68 -10.47 -14.52
N CYS A 105 -3.96 -10.07 -13.27
CA CYS A 105 -2.93 -9.85 -12.27
C CYS A 105 -2.31 -11.15 -11.72
N GLY A 106 -3.01 -12.27 -11.83
CA GLY A 106 -2.55 -13.55 -11.29
C GLY A 106 -2.37 -13.54 -9.76
N LEU A 107 -3.21 -12.78 -9.04
CA LEU A 107 -3.19 -12.75 -7.57
C LEU A 107 -3.78 -14.05 -7.00
N SER A 108 -3.31 -14.46 -5.82
CA SER A 108 -3.97 -15.50 -5.02
C SER A 108 -4.97 -14.88 -4.02
N ASP A 109 -4.60 -13.76 -3.41
CA ASP A 109 -5.34 -13.09 -2.34
C ASP A 109 -5.17 -11.58 -2.42
N LEU A 110 -6.19 -10.85 -1.98
CA LEU A 110 -6.18 -9.40 -1.83
C LEU A 110 -6.44 -9.02 -0.37
N VAL A 111 -5.62 -8.14 0.19
CA VAL A 111 -5.78 -7.62 1.55
C VAL A 111 -6.14 -6.14 1.45
N VAL A 112 -7.42 -5.85 1.61
CA VAL A 112 -8.08 -4.59 1.26
C VAL A 112 -8.24 -3.71 2.49
N ASP A 113 -7.62 -2.53 2.48
CA ASP A 113 -7.90 -1.48 3.45
C ASP A 113 -9.20 -0.75 3.08
N THR A 114 -10.22 -0.94 3.93
CA THR A 114 -11.59 -0.43 3.74
C THR A 114 -11.79 0.99 4.26
N GLY A 115 -10.77 1.62 4.83
CA GLY A 115 -10.89 2.91 5.52
C GLY A 115 -10.69 4.16 4.66
N HIS A 116 -10.40 4.02 3.36
CA HIS A 116 -10.19 5.17 2.47
C HIS A 116 -11.32 5.30 1.46
N ARG A 117 -12.14 6.37 1.58
CA ARG A 117 -13.21 6.69 0.61
C ARG A 117 -14.12 5.48 0.30
N SER A 118 -14.43 4.69 1.33
CA SER A 118 -15.20 3.43 1.27
C SER A 118 -16.47 3.52 0.43
N ASP A 119 -17.16 4.65 0.48
CA ASP A 119 -18.45 4.84 -0.18
C ASP A 119 -18.33 5.03 -1.72
N SER A 120 -17.11 5.12 -2.24
CA SER A 120 -16.82 5.39 -3.65
C SER A 120 -16.08 4.26 -4.38
N ILE A 121 -15.79 3.18 -3.67
CA ILE A 121 -15.00 2.05 -4.16
C ILE A 121 -15.69 0.74 -3.85
N ALA A 122 -15.31 -0.31 -4.58
CA ALA A 122 -15.74 -1.68 -4.32
C ALA A 122 -15.33 -2.12 -2.90
N ASP A 123 -16.27 -2.76 -2.20
CA ASP A 123 -16.02 -3.38 -0.90
C ASP A 123 -15.33 -4.75 -1.05
N VAL A 124 -15.06 -5.42 0.08
CA VAL A 124 -14.33 -6.70 0.09
C VAL A 124 -15.03 -7.79 -0.74
N PRO A 125 -16.35 -8.04 -0.60
CA PRO A 125 -17.05 -9.00 -1.48
C PRO A 125 -16.96 -8.64 -2.95
N MET A 126 -17.19 -7.37 -3.32
CA MET A 126 -17.12 -6.95 -4.72
C MET A 126 -15.71 -7.08 -5.30
N MET A 127 -14.67 -6.79 -4.52
CA MET A 127 -13.28 -7.01 -4.92
C MET A 127 -13.00 -8.50 -5.16
N ALA A 128 -13.53 -9.38 -4.31
CA ALA A 128 -13.37 -10.82 -4.47
C ALA A 128 -14.02 -11.33 -5.76
N ASP A 129 -15.23 -10.85 -6.06
CA ASP A 129 -15.96 -11.21 -7.29
C ASP A 129 -15.24 -10.71 -8.55
N LEU A 130 -14.79 -9.45 -8.55
CA LEU A 130 -14.08 -8.85 -9.70
C LEU A 130 -12.73 -9.51 -9.96
N ALA A 131 -12.00 -9.88 -8.91
CA ALA A 131 -10.71 -10.55 -9.03
C ALA A 131 -10.83 -12.07 -9.27
N GLY A 132 -11.98 -12.66 -8.95
CA GLY A 132 -12.17 -14.12 -8.91
C GLY A 132 -11.27 -14.80 -7.86
N ARG A 133 -10.95 -14.08 -6.78
CA ARG A 133 -9.99 -14.48 -5.74
C ARG A 133 -10.44 -14.02 -4.36
N PRO A 134 -10.09 -14.73 -3.27
CA PRO A 134 -10.36 -14.26 -1.91
C PRO A 134 -9.85 -12.84 -1.67
N SER A 135 -10.70 -12.02 -1.06
CA SER A 135 -10.34 -10.70 -0.55
C SER A 135 -10.62 -10.65 0.95
N HIS A 136 -9.74 -9.97 1.69
CA HIS A 136 -9.72 -9.95 3.15
C HIS A 136 -9.63 -8.51 3.65
N GLU A 137 -10.29 -8.18 4.77
CA GLU A 137 -10.31 -6.82 5.30
C GLU A 137 -9.10 -6.49 6.18
N VAL A 138 -8.51 -5.31 5.96
CA VAL A 138 -7.71 -4.60 6.96
C VAL A 138 -8.48 -3.38 7.45
N VAL A 139 -8.61 -3.25 8.77
CA VAL A 139 -9.38 -2.17 9.38
C VAL A 139 -8.49 -0.97 9.68
N ARG A 140 -8.84 0.19 9.12
CA ARG A 140 -8.13 1.45 9.37
C ARG A 140 -8.59 2.11 10.67
N ILE A 141 -7.66 2.20 11.62
CA ILE A 141 -7.89 2.69 12.99
C ILE A 141 -8.50 4.10 12.99
N GLU A 142 -7.95 5.03 12.21
CA GLU A 142 -8.40 6.42 12.18
C GLU A 142 -9.79 6.57 11.53
N ALA A 143 -10.13 5.71 10.57
CA ALA A 143 -11.46 5.73 9.96
C ALA A 143 -12.54 5.28 10.95
N VAL A 144 -12.24 4.26 11.78
CA VAL A 144 -13.12 3.82 12.86
C VAL A 144 -13.33 4.93 13.89
N ALA A 145 -12.25 5.60 14.31
CA ALA A 145 -12.34 6.74 15.22
C ALA A 145 -13.26 7.85 14.66
N GLU A 146 -13.10 8.20 13.39
CA GLU A 146 -13.95 9.21 12.75
C GLU A 146 -15.41 8.76 12.62
N GLN A 147 -15.65 7.48 12.32
CA GLN A 147 -17.01 6.94 12.25
C GLN A 147 -17.70 6.99 13.61
N VAL A 148 -17.01 6.60 14.68
CA VAL A 148 -17.54 6.70 16.04
C VAL A 148 -17.83 8.15 16.40
N ALA A 149 -16.95 9.09 16.06
CA ALA A 149 -17.20 10.52 16.27
C ALA A 149 -18.44 11.03 15.51
N ARG A 150 -18.70 10.54 14.29
CA ARG A 150 -19.91 10.90 13.50
C ARG A 150 -21.22 10.46 14.16
N THR A 151 -21.20 9.51 15.09
CA THR A 151 -22.40 9.10 15.84
C THR A 151 -22.90 10.15 16.83
N GLY A 152 -22.09 11.17 17.13
CA GLY A 152 -22.42 12.20 18.12
C GLY A 152 -22.14 11.79 19.57
N VAL A 153 -21.33 10.75 19.78
CA VAL A 153 -20.84 10.35 21.11
C VAL A 153 -20.17 11.54 21.83
N SER A 154 -20.29 11.61 23.15
CA SER A 154 -19.61 12.65 23.92
C SER A 154 -18.09 12.41 23.98
N ALA A 155 -17.30 13.47 24.19
CA ALA A 155 -15.85 13.34 24.30
C ALA A 155 -15.41 12.42 25.46
N ALA A 156 -16.18 12.41 26.55
CA ALA A 156 -15.94 11.53 27.69
C ALA A 156 -16.21 10.04 27.38
N GLU A 157 -17.17 9.75 26.51
CA GLU A 157 -17.56 8.38 26.13
C GLU A 157 -16.78 7.85 24.93
N PHE A 158 -16.24 8.75 24.10
CA PHE A 158 -15.54 8.42 22.87
C PHE A 158 -14.44 7.35 23.04
N PRO A 159 -13.52 7.42 24.03
CA PRO A 159 -12.44 6.45 24.11
C PRO A 159 -12.93 5.01 24.24
N ARG A 160 -13.98 4.80 25.05
CA ARG A 160 -14.61 3.48 25.19
C ARG A 160 -15.35 3.09 23.91
N ALA A 161 -16.18 3.97 23.36
CA ALA A 161 -16.96 3.67 22.16
C ALA A 161 -16.06 3.34 20.96
N PHE A 162 -14.93 4.03 20.84
CA PHE A 162 -13.91 3.76 19.83
C PHE A 162 -13.23 2.41 20.03
N ALA A 163 -12.78 2.10 21.25
CA ALA A 163 -12.15 0.82 21.54
C ALA A 163 -13.12 -0.35 21.30
N ASP A 164 -14.39 -0.21 21.71
CA ASP A 164 -15.42 -1.23 21.49
C ASP A 164 -15.67 -1.46 20.00
N GLU A 165 -15.87 -0.40 19.21
CA GLU A 165 -16.10 -0.53 17.76
C GLU A 165 -14.87 -1.12 17.03
N LEU A 166 -13.66 -0.70 17.38
CA LEU A 166 -12.45 -1.23 16.77
C LEU A 166 -12.26 -2.72 17.10
N ALA A 167 -12.54 -3.12 18.34
CA ALA A 167 -12.50 -4.51 18.77
C ALA A 167 -13.53 -5.37 18.03
N GLU A 168 -14.77 -4.88 17.83
CA GLU A 168 -15.79 -5.60 17.06
C GLU A 168 -15.37 -5.85 15.61
N ARG A 169 -14.80 -4.84 14.94
CA ARG A 169 -14.31 -5.00 13.55
C ARG A 169 -13.08 -5.89 13.43
N ALA A 170 -12.17 -5.81 14.40
CA ALA A 170 -10.95 -6.61 14.39
C ALA A 170 -11.23 -8.12 14.44
N LYS A 171 -12.40 -8.56 14.91
CA LYS A 171 -12.77 -9.99 14.98
C LYS A 171 -12.79 -10.71 13.62
N THR A 172 -13.07 -9.98 12.54
CA THR A 172 -13.16 -10.54 11.18
C THR A 172 -12.07 -10.03 10.25
N ALA A 173 -11.24 -9.08 10.71
CA ALA A 173 -10.14 -8.53 9.94
C ALA A 173 -8.93 -9.46 9.93
N VAL A 174 -8.10 -9.35 8.90
CA VAL A 174 -6.79 -10.04 8.84
C VAL A 174 -5.63 -9.14 9.26
N GLY A 175 -5.89 -7.87 9.55
CA GLY A 175 -4.90 -6.89 10.02
C GLY A 175 -5.55 -5.56 10.39
N LEU A 176 -4.76 -4.69 11.03
CA LEU A 176 -5.12 -3.29 11.26
C LEU A 176 -4.20 -2.37 10.44
N LYS A 177 -4.68 -1.17 10.11
CA LYS A 177 -3.89 -0.11 9.45
C LYS A 177 -3.95 1.17 10.26
N THR A 178 -2.80 1.80 10.45
CA THR A 178 -2.71 3.21 10.86
C THR A 178 -2.20 4.07 9.71
N ILE A 179 -2.77 5.26 9.60
CA ILE A 179 -2.33 6.34 8.73
C ILE A 179 -1.78 7.52 9.55
N VAL A 180 -1.14 7.25 10.69
CA VAL A 180 -0.53 8.25 11.58
C VAL A 180 0.31 9.30 10.82
N ALA A 181 1.07 8.89 9.81
CA ALA A 181 1.85 9.78 8.94
C ALA A 181 1.01 10.90 8.29
N TYR A 182 -0.21 10.59 7.84
CA TYR A 182 -1.16 11.54 7.25
C TYR A 182 -1.84 12.47 8.27
N ARG A 183 -1.77 12.13 9.57
CA ARG A 183 -2.52 12.84 10.61
C ARG A 183 -1.62 13.73 11.44
N VAL A 184 -0.59 13.12 12.02
CA VAL A 184 0.24 13.75 13.06
C VAL A 184 1.72 13.47 12.87
N THR A 185 2.12 12.83 11.75
CA THR A 185 3.51 12.48 11.41
C THR A 185 4.13 11.42 12.35
N PHE A 186 5.39 11.04 12.15
CA PHE A 186 6.10 10.13 13.07
C PHE A 186 6.85 10.85 14.19
N ASP A 187 7.06 12.16 14.05
CA ASP A 187 7.75 12.98 15.05
C ASP A 187 6.78 13.41 16.17
N ILE A 188 6.29 12.40 16.91
CA ILE A 188 5.37 12.55 18.04
C ILE A 188 5.88 11.75 19.25
N ASP A 189 5.38 12.08 20.44
CA ASP A 189 5.52 11.21 21.60
C ASP A 189 4.83 9.86 21.33
N GLN A 190 5.61 8.79 21.29
CA GLN A 190 5.13 7.45 20.98
C GLN A 190 4.64 6.67 22.20
N THR A 191 4.76 7.21 23.41
CA THR A 191 4.28 6.54 24.62
C THR A 191 2.76 6.47 24.69
N PRO A 192 2.16 5.51 25.44
CA PRO A 192 0.71 5.47 25.63
C PRO A 192 0.20 6.75 26.31
N PRO A 193 -0.83 7.41 25.77
CA PRO A 193 -1.36 8.63 26.38
C PRO A 193 -2.13 8.29 27.66
N THR A 194 -2.09 9.21 28.62
CA THR A 194 -2.88 9.15 29.84
C THR A 194 -4.36 9.39 29.56
N LYS A 195 -5.24 8.94 30.46
CA LYS A 195 -6.70 9.19 30.37
C LYS A 195 -7.06 10.68 30.26
N ASP A 196 -6.31 11.54 30.93
CA ASP A 196 -6.52 13.00 30.89
C ASP A 196 -6.09 13.61 29.55
N GLU A 197 -4.97 13.17 28.97
CA GLU A 197 -4.55 13.58 27.62
C GLU A 197 -5.58 13.15 26.57
N ILE A 198 -6.08 11.91 26.66
CA ILE A 198 -7.12 11.40 25.77
C ILE A 198 -8.37 12.28 25.86
N ALA A 199 -8.90 12.50 27.07
CA ALA A 199 -10.12 13.29 27.26
C ALA A 199 -9.97 14.73 26.70
N LYS A 200 -8.86 15.41 27.05
CA LYS A 200 -8.58 16.76 26.56
C LYS A 200 -8.37 16.79 25.05
N GLY A 201 -7.70 15.79 24.49
CA GLY A 201 -7.49 15.63 23.06
C GLY A 201 -8.81 15.45 22.32
N THR A 202 -9.70 14.60 22.82
CA THR A 202 -11.04 14.42 22.23
C THR A 202 -11.87 15.70 22.32
N ASP A 203 -11.84 16.42 23.44
CA ASP A 203 -12.54 17.70 23.59
C ASP A 203 -12.07 18.74 22.56
N ARG A 204 -10.74 18.89 22.40
CA ARG A 204 -10.15 19.78 21.38
C ARG A 204 -10.56 19.37 19.98
N TRP A 205 -10.46 18.07 19.69
CA TRP A 205 -10.81 17.50 18.39
C TRP A 205 -12.25 17.81 18.01
N PHE A 206 -13.20 17.49 18.88
CA PHE A 206 -14.63 17.67 18.63
C PHE A 206 -15.00 19.15 18.51
N SER A 207 -14.42 20.00 19.36
CA SER A 207 -14.67 21.45 19.33
C SER A 207 -14.18 22.10 18.02
N ALA A 208 -13.01 21.71 17.52
CA ALA A 208 -12.48 22.21 16.25
C ALA A 208 -13.32 21.74 15.05
N ASN A 209 -13.77 20.49 15.08
CA ASN A 209 -14.49 19.85 13.98
C ASN A 209 -15.96 20.29 13.84
N MET A 210 -16.68 20.42 14.96
CA MET A 210 -18.05 20.94 14.96
C MET A 210 -18.13 22.38 14.44
N SER A 211 -17.10 23.18 14.71
CA SER A 211 -16.98 24.54 14.19
C SER A 211 -16.71 24.59 12.67
N ALA A 212 -16.19 23.50 12.10
CA ALA A 212 -15.79 23.40 10.70
C ALA A 212 -16.69 22.48 9.84
N GLY A 213 -17.68 21.80 10.44
CA GLY A 213 -18.53 20.81 9.76
C GLY A 213 -17.76 19.59 9.23
N LYS A 214 -16.61 19.26 9.84
CA LYS A 214 -15.74 18.14 9.45
C LYS A 214 -15.63 17.14 10.58
N VAL A 215 -15.23 15.90 10.27
CA VAL A 215 -14.89 14.87 11.27
C VAL A 215 -13.58 14.19 10.86
N ARG A 216 -12.54 15.00 10.62
CA ARG A 216 -11.20 14.48 10.33
C ARG A 216 -10.40 14.39 11.62
N LEU A 217 -9.85 13.22 11.94
CA LEU A 217 -8.96 13.03 13.08
C LEU A 217 -7.59 13.71 12.86
N GLY A 218 -7.20 14.60 13.76
CA GLY A 218 -5.91 15.31 13.72
C GLY A 218 -5.33 15.69 15.08
N GLU A 219 -5.95 15.23 16.17
CA GLU A 219 -5.42 15.47 17.53
C GLU A 219 -4.47 14.34 17.93
N VAL A 220 -3.23 14.71 18.26
CA VAL A 220 -2.11 13.78 18.54
C VAL A 220 -2.42 12.78 19.64
N ASP A 221 -3.02 13.22 20.75
CA ASP A 221 -3.33 12.33 21.88
C ASP A 221 -4.38 11.26 21.51
N VAL A 222 -5.31 11.61 20.61
CA VAL A 222 -6.34 10.69 20.12
C VAL A 222 -5.76 9.72 19.09
N VAL A 223 -4.85 10.16 18.23
CA VAL A 223 -4.12 9.26 17.31
C VAL A 223 -3.22 8.30 18.10
N ARG A 224 -2.48 8.80 19.10
CA ARG A 224 -1.68 7.97 20.03
C ARG A 224 -2.57 6.94 20.72
N HIS A 225 -3.75 7.33 21.19
CA HIS A 225 -4.70 6.39 21.79
C HIS A 225 -5.09 5.28 20.81
N GLY A 226 -5.40 5.65 19.55
CA GLY A 226 -5.69 4.70 18.48
C GLY A 226 -4.56 3.71 18.21
N LEU A 227 -3.31 4.18 18.16
CA LEU A 227 -2.13 3.33 17.97
C LEU A 227 -2.03 2.25 19.07
N TRP A 228 -2.16 2.65 20.33
CA TRP A 228 -1.99 1.73 21.45
C TRP A 228 -3.18 0.77 21.62
N VAL A 229 -4.42 1.22 21.41
CA VAL A 229 -5.59 0.33 21.37
C VAL A 229 -5.47 -0.67 20.21
N GLY A 230 -5.06 -0.20 19.03
CA GLY A 230 -4.80 -1.08 17.88
C GLY A 230 -3.69 -2.09 18.15
N ALA A 231 -2.59 -1.68 18.80
CA ALA A 231 -1.49 -2.56 19.18
C ALA A 231 -1.92 -3.66 20.17
N GLU A 232 -2.74 -3.32 21.16
CA GLU A 232 -3.30 -4.30 22.10
C GLU A 232 -4.17 -5.33 21.37
N LEU A 233 -5.04 -4.90 20.46
CA LEU A 233 -5.84 -5.79 19.63
C LEU A 233 -4.98 -6.66 18.71
N CYS A 234 -3.96 -6.08 18.07
CA CYS A 234 -3.01 -6.82 17.24
C CYS A 234 -2.30 -7.92 18.04
N ARG A 235 -1.87 -7.62 19.26
CA ARG A 235 -1.25 -8.60 20.16
C ARG A 235 -2.22 -9.72 20.52
N ASP A 236 -3.42 -9.36 20.96
CA ASP A 236 -4.39 -10.29 21.53
C ASP A 236 -5.02 -11.19 20.46
N LEU A 237 -5.22 -10.66 19.25
CA LEU A 237 -5.79 -11.37 18.09
C LEU A 237 -4.72 -11.91 17.12
N LYS A 238 -3.44 -11.68 17.41
CA LYS A 238 -2.30 -12.04 16.53
C LYS A 238 -2.43 -11.48 15.10
N LEU A 239 -2.88 -10.23 15.01
CA LEU A 239 -2.99 -9.50 13.75
C LEU A 239 -1.73 -8.65 13.49
N PRO A 240 -1.28 -8.50 12.23
CA PRO A 240 -0.27 -7.53 11.87
C PRO A 240 -0.84 -6.11 11.87
N LEU A 241 0.03 -5.13 12.15
CA LEU A 241 -0.26 -3.70 12.04
C LEU A 241 0.44 -3.12 10.81
N GLN A 242 -0.32 -2.64 9.85
CA GLN A 242 0.18 -1.87 8.72
C GLN A 242 0.32 -0.40 9.10
N ILE A 243 1.41 0.24 8.65
CA ILE A 243 1.75 1.63 8.98
C ILE A 243 2.09 2.36 7.69
N HIS A 244 1.37 3.45 7.38
CA HIS A 244 1.70 4.32 6.24
C HIS A 244 2.97 5.13 6.48
N VAL A 245 3.85 5.21 5.49
CA VAL A 245 5.19 5.79 5.45
C VAL A 245 5.41 6.40 4.06
N GLY A 246 5.87 7.65 4.03
CA GLY A 246 6.34 8.30 2.82
C GLY A 246 5.20 8.74 1.88
N PHE A 247 5.35 8.41 0.59
CA PHE A 247 4.53 8.88 -0.53
C PHE A 247 3.03 8.98 -0.23
N GLY A 248 2.43 10.09 -0.64
CA GLY A 248 1.03 10.39 -0.43
C GLY A 248 0.64 11.78 -0.91
N ASP A 249 -0.59 12.16 -0.58
CA ASP A 249 -1.22 13.43 -0.94
C ASP A 249 -0.67 14.64 -0.13
N PRO A 250 -1.16 15.88 -0.40
CA PRO A 250 -0.72 17.08 0.30
C PRO A 250 -0.94 17.10 1.82
N ASP A 251 -1.62 16.13 2.43
CA ASP A 251 -1.70 16.01 3.88
C ASP A 251 -0.41 15.41 4.49
N ILE A 252 0.47 14.81 3.67
CA ILE A 252 1.77 14.29 4.13
C ILE A 252 2.80 15.41 4.28
N TYR A 253 3.27 15.58 5.51
CA TYR A 253 4.48 16.36 5.81
C TYR A 253 5.71 15.46 5.66
N MET A 254 6.15 15.25 4.41
CA MET A 254 7.14 14.23 4.04
C MET A 254 8.39 14.21 4.92
N HIS A 255 8.96 15.38 5.25
CA HIS A 255 10.17 15.49 6.07
C HIS A 255 10.02 14.95 7.51
N ALA A 256 8.80 14.85 8.02
CA ALA A 256 8.47 14.31 9.34
C ALA A 256 7.89 12.89 9.28
N CYS A 257 7.91 12.27 8.10
CA CYS A 257 7.37 10.93 7.85
C CYS A 257 8.48 9.90 7.55
N ASP A 258 9.73 10.19 7.95
CA ASP A 258 10.80 9.20 7.98
C ASP A 258 10.49 8.14 9.06
N PRO A 259 10.42 6.84 8.69
CA PRO A 259 9.99 5.78 9.60
C PRO A 259 10.96 5.55 10.76
N THR A 260 12.22 6.03 10.69
CA THR A 260 13.20 5.87 11.77
C THR A 260 12.80 6.64 13.04
N HIS A 261 11.99 7.69 12.92
CA HIS A 261 11.41 8.35 14.10
C HIS A 261 10.56 7.38 14.93
N PHE A 262 9.93 6.38 14.30
CA PHE A 262 9.04 5.41 14.94
C PHE A 262 9.75 4.21 15.60
N THR A 263 11.07 4.26 15.73
CA THR A 263 11.91 3.17 16.26
C THR A 263 11.46 2.68 17.64
N ASP A 264 11.08 3.59 18.54
CA ASP A 264 10.69 3.21 19.91
C ASP A 264 9.34 2.50 19.95
N TYR A 265 8.38 2.94 19.12
CA TYR A 265 7.12 2.24 18.93
C TYR A 265 7.34 0.84 18.35
N LEU A 266 8.16 0.71 17.29
CA LEU A 266 8.45 -0.59 16.67
C LEU A 266 9.11 -1.56 17.67
N ARG A 267 10.00 -1.07 18.54
CA ARG A 267 10.59 -1.86 19.62
C ARG A 267 9.55 -2.33 20.63
N ALA A 268 8.59 -1.48 20.98
CA ALA A 268 7.49 -1.88 21.86
C ALA A 268 6.61 -2.98 21.21
N MET A 269 6.36 -2.86 19.90
CA MET A 269 5.63 -3.88 19.14
C MET A 269 6.40 -5.20 19.06
N GLU A 270 7.73 -5.16 18.95
CA GLU A 270 8.57 -6.36 18.97
C GLU A 270 8.42 -7.10 20.31
N ALA A 271 8.47 -6.37 21.42
CA ALA A 271 8.27 -6.92 22.76
C ALA A 271 6.85 -7.50 22.96
N TRP A 272 5.87 -7.06 22.16
CA TRP A 272 4.50 -7.58 22.14
C TRP A 272 4.26 -8.64 21.07
N GLU A 273 5.29 -9.05 20.33
CA GLU A 273 5.20 -9.98 19.19
C GLU A 273 4.18 -9.51 18.12
N VAL A 274 4.02 -8.21 17.95
CA VAL A 274 3.15 -7.61 16.93
C VAL A 274 3.98 -7.33 15.69
N ASN A 275 3.66 -8.00 14.58
CA ASN A 275 4.27 -7.73 13.28
C ASN A 275 3.81 -6.37 12.75
N CYS A 276 4.76 -5.49 12.42
CA CYS A 276 4.51 -4.20 11.81
C CYS A 276 4.94 -4.21 10.34
N THR A 277 4.06 -3.80 9.43
CA THR A 277 4.40 -3.65 8.01
C THR A 277 4.43 -2.18 7.63
N LEU A 278 5.60 -1.69 7.23
CA LEU A 278 5.82 -0.34 6.75
C LEU A 278 5.46 -0.25 5.25
N LEU A 279 4.43 0.52 4.94
CA LEU A 279 3.91 0.76 3.58
C LEU A 279 4.09 2.25 3.28
N HIS A 280 4.56 2.79 2.18
CA HIS A 280 5.13 2.24 0.95
C HIS A 280 6.60 2.67 0.82
N ASN A 281 7.07 3.34 1.87
CA ASN A 281 8.40 3.75 2.17
C ASN A 281 8.98 4.84 1.30
N TYR A 282 8.65 5.01 0.02
CA TYR A 282 9.29 6.05 -0.80
C TYR A 282 9.17 7.47 -0.20
N PRO A 283 10.28 8.23 -0.05
CA PRO A 283 11.66 7.96 -0.51
C PRO A 283 12.57 7.22 0.50
N PHE A 284 12.01 6.76 1.62
CA PHE A 284 12.64 6.11 2.77
C PHE A 284 12.75 4.56 2.70
N GLN A 285 12.77 3.96 1.52
CA GLN A 285 12.87 2.49 1.38
C GLN A 285 14.15 1.91 1.99
N ARG A 286 15.24 2.67 2.04
CA ARG A 286 16.50 2.25 2.67
C ARG A 286 16.39 2.22 4.20
N GLU A 287 15.74 3.23 4.77
CA GLU A 287 15.45 3.35 6.19
C GLU A 287 14.53 2.22 6.64
N ALA A 288 13.48 1.92 5.86
CA ALA A 288 12.59 0.80 6.11
C ALA A 288 13.32 -0.56 6.04
N ALA A 289 14.21 -0.75 5.05
CA ALA A 289 15.03 -1.95 4.93
C ALA A 289 15.99 -2.11 6.13
N TRP A 290 16.58 -1.01 6.63
CA TRP A 290 17.41 -1.03 7.83
C TRP A 290 16.60 -1.37 9.09
N LEU A 291 15.40 -0.79 9.27
CA LEU A 291 14.52 -1.13 10.39
C LEU A 291 14.13 -2.62 10.35
N ALA A 292 13.85 -3.17 9.17
CA ALA A 292 13.57 -4.59 8.97
C ALA A 292 14.78 -5.48 9.27
N GLU A 293 16.01 -5.01 9.05
CA GLU A 293 17.22 -5.75 9.43
C GLU A 293 17.34 -5.87 10.96
N ILE A 294 17.11 -4.77 11.69
CA ILE A 294 17.37 -4.72 13.14
C ILE A 294 16.22 -5.22 14.02
N PHE A 295 14.98 -5.25 13.53
CA PHE A 295 13.80 -5.68 14.29
C PHE A 295 13.17 -6.94 13.68
N GLN A 296 12.90 -7.96 14.48
CA GLN A 296 12.29 -9.23 14.05
C GLN A 296 10.87 -9.06 13.49
N ASN A 297 10.13 -8.10 14.03
CA ASN A 297 8.73 -7.88 13.74
C ASN A 297 8.46 -6.85 12.62
N VAL A 298 9.50 -6.26 12.01
CA VAL A 298 9.34 -5.21 10.98
C VAL A 298 9.42 -5.79 9.57
N TYR A 299 8.37 -5.53 8.78
CA TYR A 299 8.23 -5.88 7.37
C TYR A 299 8.06 -4.60 6.55
N TYR A 300 8.29 -4.66 5.24
CA TYR A 300 8.17 -3.48 4.38
C TYR A 300 7.85 -3.84 2.91
N ASP A 301 7.29 -2.88 2.19
CA ASP A 301 7.08 -2.95 0.75
C ASP A 301 7.57 -1.69 0.02
N VAL A 302 7.48 -1.69 -1.31
CA VAL A 302 7.65 -0.49 -2.14
C VAL A 302 6.52 -0.37 -3.17
N GLY A 303 5.33 -0.88 -2.84
CA GLY A 303 4.29 -1.21 -3.82
C GLY A 303 3.86 -0.05 -4.71
N VAL A 304 3.18 0.95 -4.12
CA VAL A 304 2.61 2.11 -4.84
C VAL A 304 3.63 2.77 -5.76
N ILE A 305 4.88 2.89 -5.31
CA ILE A 305 5.87 3.68 -6.02
C ILE A 305 6.38 2.99 -7.28
N LEU A 306 6.29 1.66 -7.39
CA LEU A 306 6.66 0.96 -8.63
C LEU A 306 5.76 1.38 -9.81
N ASN A 307 4.50 1.72 -9.53
CA ASN A 307 3.59 2.29 -10.51
C ASN A 307 4.01 3.73 -10.86
N PHE A 308 4.13 4.60 -9.85
CA PHE A 308 4.37 6.03 -10.07
C PHE A 308 5.77 6.36 -10.61
N ALA A 309 6.77 5.55 -10.32
CA ALA A 309 8.13 5.69 -10.86
C ALA A 309 8.23 5.18 -12.30
N GLY A 310 7.31 4.33 -12.75
CA GLY A 310 7.24 3.78 -14.10
C GLY A 310 8.59 3.24 -14.59
N PRO A 311 9.23 3.83 -15.62
CA PRO A 311 10.53 3.38 -16.11
C PRO A 311 11.65 3.33 -15.06
N GLN A 312 11.55 4.10 -13.97
CA GLN A 312 12.57 4.17 -12.91
C GLN A 312 12.36 3.17 -11.77
N ALA A 313 11.28 2.37 -11.80
CA ALA A 313 10.92 1.44 -10.73
C ALA A 313 12.04 0.44 -10.36
N ALA A 314 12.89 0.05 -11.32
CA ALA A 314 13.99 -0.88 -11.07
C ALA A 314 15.05 -0.33 -10.11
N SER A 315 15.31 0.98 -10.12
CA SER A 315 16.24 1.61 -9.18
C SER A 315 15.71 1.51 -7.75
N ILE A 316 14.41 1.79 -7.57
CA ILE A 316 13.76 1.79 -6.26
C ILE A 316 13.68 0.37 -5.70
N MET A 317 13.32 -0.62 -6.52
CA MET A 317 13.37 -2.02 -6.12
C MET A 317 14.80 -2.45 -5.77
N GLY A 318 15.80 -1.99 -6.53
CA GLY A 318 17.21 -2.21 -6.22
C GLY A 318 17.58 -1.70 -4.82
N GLU A 319 17.19 -0.47 -4.48
CA GLU A 319 17.41 0.13 -3.16
C GLU A 319 16.70 -0.65 -2.04
N ALA A 320 15.47 -1.09 -2.29
CA ALA A 320 14.70 -1.89 -1.35
C ALA A 320 15.33 -3.28 -1.09
N LEU A 321 16.15 -3.80 -2.02
CA LEU A 321 16.85 -5.08 -1.94
C LEU A 321 18.30 -4.95 -1.46
N GLU A 322 18.78 -3.76 -1.08
CA GLU A 322 20.19 -3.53 -0.70
C GLU A 322 20.60 -4.22 0.60
N MET A 323 19.72 -4.18 1.61
CA MET A 323 20.07 -4.59 2.98
C MET A 323 19.00 -5.44 3.65
N GLY A 324 17.72 -5.11 3.46
CA GLY A 324 16.64 -5.72 4.22
C GLY A 324 16.51 -7.22 3.95
N PRO A 325 16.20 -8.05 4.96
CA PRO A 325 16.01 -9.48 4.76
C PRO A 325 14.90 -9.78 3.76
N PHE A 326 15.16 -10.63 2.76
CA PHE A 326 14.13 -11.09 1.82
C PHE A 326 12.92 -11.72 2.49
N THR A 327 13.07 -12.20 3.73
CA THR A 327 12.00 -12.75 4.57
C THR A 327 11.06 -11.69 5.17
N LYS A 328 11.36 -10.40 4.96
CA LYS A 328 10.63 -9.25 5.52
C LYS A 328 10.15 -8.26 4.46
N GLN A 329 10.52 -8.46 3.20
CA GLN A 329 9.96 -7.71 2.09
C GLN A 329 8.68 -8.37 1.56
N LEU A 330 7.70 -7.57 1.16
CA LEU A 330 6.38 -8.01 0.74
C LEU A 330 5.97 -7.34 -0.58
N TYR A 331 5.05 -7.96 -1.32
CA TYR A 331 4.42 -7.36 -2.50
C TYR A 331 3.09 -6.69 -2.15
N SER A 332 2.98 -5.40 -2.46
CA SER A 332 1.69 -4.69 -2.50
C SER A 332 1.54 -3.95 -3.83
N SER A 333 0.29 -3.75 -4.26
CA SER A 333 -0.02 -2.81 -5.34
C SER A 333 -0.30 -1.40 -4.81
N ASP A 334 -0.83 -1.30 -3.58
CA ASP A 334 -1.47 -0.11 -3.04
C ASP A 334 -2.49 0.52 -4.00
N ALA A 335 -3.07 -0.31 -4.88
CA ALA A 335 -3.91 0.19 -5.93
C ALA A 335 -5.22 0.73 -5.35
N PHE A 336 -5.52 1.99 -5.66
CA PHE A 336 -6.75 2.66 -5.28
C PHE A 336 -7.54 3.11 -6.51
N GLY A 337 -8.81 2.71 -6.60
CA GLY A 337 -9.77 3.22 -7.56
C GLY A 337 -9.58 2.74 -9.02
N LEU A 338 -8.35 2.68 -9.52
CA LEU A 338 -8.04 2.24 -10.89
C LEU A 338 -7.50 0.80 -10.90
N THR A 339 -8.12 -0.07 -11.70
CA THR A 339 -7.62 -1.44 -11.91
C THR A 339 -6.35 -1.50 -12.72
N GLU A 340 -6.02 -0.42 -13.44
CA GLU A 340 -4.71 -0.22 -14.04
C GLU A 340 -3.58 -0.29 -13.00
N LEU A 341 -3.78 0.22 -11.78
CA LEU A 341 -2.75 0.23 -10.75
C LEU A 341 -2.48 -1.17 -10.18
N TYR A 342 -3.49 -2.05 -10.17
CA TYR A 342 -3.31 -3.47 -9.85
C TYR A 342 -2.48 -4.17 -10.92
N TYR A 343 -2.91 -4.04 -12.19
CA TYR A 343 -2.25 -4.70 -13.30
C TYR A 343 -0.81 -4.22 -13.50
N LEU A 344 -0.58 -2.92 -13.35
CA LEU A 344 0.77 -2.35 -13.39
C LEU A 344 1.58 -2.72 -12.15
N GLY A 345 0.97 -2.78 -10.96
CA GLY A 345 1.68 -3.09 -9.72
C GLY A 345 2.33 -4.46 -9.80
N GLN A 346 1.57 -5.48 -10.21
CA GLN A 346 2.10 -6.84 -10.37
C GLN A 346 3.10 -6.93 -11.52
N LEU A 347 2.83 -6.26 -12.65
CA LEU A 347 3.67 -6.33 -13.84
C LEU A 347 5.03 -5.71 -13.57
N GLN A 348 5.03 -4.52 -12.96
CA GLN A 348 6.22 -3.80 -12.58
C GLN A 348 6.99 -4.61 -11.55
N PHE A 349 6.35 -5.09 -10.48
CA PHE A 349 6.99 -5.94 -9.48
C PHE A 349 7.75 -7.11 -10.12
N ARG A 350 7.08 -7.93 -10.93
CA ARG A 350 7.68 -9.09 -11.61
C ARG A 350 8.85 -8.66 -12.49
N ARG A 351 8.63 -7.65 -13.34
CA ARG A 351 9.64 -7.16 -14.26
C ARG A 351 10.88 -6.64 -13.55
N VAL A 352 10.71 -5.81 -12.53
CA VAL A 352 11.85 -5.18 -11.85
C VAL A 352 12.57 -6.15 -10.93
N LEU A 353 11.86 -7.05 -10.25
CA LEU A 353 12.49 -8.09 -9.44
C LEU A 353 13.29 -9.05 -10.32
N LYS A 354 12.71 -9.50 -11.45
CA LYS A 354 13.44 -10.33 -12.42
C LYS A 354 14.69 -9.64 -12.94
N GLN A 355 14.59 -8.36 -13.30
CA GLN A 355 15.76 -7.58 -13.77
C GLN A 355 16.89 -7.57 -12.73
N GLN A 356 16.57 -7.42 -11.44
CA GLN A 356 17.57 -7.43 -10.37
C GLN A 356 18.18 -8.82 -10.18
N LEU A 357 17.36 -9.87 -10.18
CA LEU A 357 17.81 -11.25 -9.98
C LEU A 357 18.63 -11.77 -11.17
N ASP A 358 18.22 -11.48 -12.41
CA ASP A 358 18.98 -11.81 -13.62
C ASP A 358 20.38 -11.17 -13.57
N ARG A 359 20.47 -9.92 -13.10
CA ARG A 359 21.75 -9.23 -12.91
C ARG A 359 22.59 -9.91 -11.86
N TRP A 360 22.01 -10.29 -10.71
CA TRP A 360 22.74 -11.00 -9.66
C TRP A 360 23.24 -12.37 -10.12
N ILE A 361 22.46 -13.11 -10.89
CA ILE A 361 22.87 -14.39 -11.48
C ILE A 361 24.03 -14.17 -12.47
N ALA A 362 23.91 -13.19 -13.37
CA ALA A 362 24.95 -12.88 -14.36
C ALA A 362 26.26 -12.38 -13.71
N GLU A 363 26.19 -11.86 -12.49
CA GLU A 363 27.33 -11.41 -11.67
C GLU A 363 27.82 -12.48 -10.67
N ASP A 364 27.32 -13.72 -10.77
CA ASP A 364 27.64 -14.84 -9.86
C ASP A 364 27.35 -14.55 -8.37
N MET A 365 26.38 -13.68 -8.08
CA MET A 365 25.96 -13.32 -6.72
C MET A 365 24.90 -14.27 -6.14
N CYS A 366 24.13 -14.93 -7.00
CA CYS A 366 23.22 -16.03 -6.63
C CYS A 366 22.99 -16.98 -7.82
N ASN A 367 22.43 -18.15 -7.56
CA ASN A 367 21.94 -19.08 -8.59
C ASN A 367 20.42 -19.01 -8.78
N VAL A 368 19.88 -19.68 -9.80
CA VAL A 368 18.44 -19.71 -10.11
C VAL A 368 17.60 -20.20 -8.93
N ALA A 369 18.04 -21.24 -8.19
CA ALA A 369 17.28 -21.76 -7.06
C ALA A 369 17.21 -20.77 -5.88
N GLU A 370 18.27 -19.97 -5.67
CA GLU A 370 18.26 -18.87 -4.71
C GLU A 370 17.34 -17.72 -5.16
N ALA A 371 17.37 -17.36 -6.45
CA ALA A 371 16.46 -16.38 -7.03
C ALA A 371 14.99 -16.80 -6.89
N ASP A 372 14.65 -18.06 -7.20
CA ASP A 372 13.30 -18.61 -7.03
C ASP A 372 12.85 -18.55 -5.57
N ARG A 373 13.75 -18.84 -4.63
CA ARG A 373 13.45 -18.74 -3.20
C ARG A 373 13.17 -17.29 -2.79
N ILE A 374 13.92 -16.32 -3.30
CA ILE A 374 13.70 -14.89 -3.05
C ILE A 374 12.32 -14.47 -3.56
N VAL A 375 11.99 -14.84 -4.81
CA VAL A 375 10.68 -14.58 -5.40
C VAL A 375 9.56 -15.17 -4.54
N ALA A 376 9.66 -16.44 -4.16
CA ALA A 376 8.65 -17.10 -3.34
C ALA A 376 8.43 -16.43 -1.98
N MET A 377 9.51 -15.97 -1.34
CA MET A 377 9.43 -15.25 -0.06
C MET A 377 8.62 -13.96 -0.20
N ILE A 378 9.00 -13.10 -1.14
CA ILE A 378 8.41 -11.76 -1.30
C ILE A 378 6.98 -11.84 -1.86
N ALA A 379 6.75 -12.75 -2.81
CA ALA A 379 5.46 -12.89 -3.48
C ALA A 379 4.34 -13.41 -2.57
N THR A 380 4.64 -14.36 -1.68
CA THR A 380 3.59 -15.07 -0.91
C THR A 380 3.98 -15.50 0.50
N GLN A 381 5.16 -16.10 0.69
CA GLN A 381 5.46 -16.81 1.94
C GLN A 381 5.54 -15.86 3.14
N ASN A 382 6.06 -14.65 2.94
CA ASN A 382 6.14 -13.66 4.01
C ASN A 382 4.74 -13.16 4.41
N SER A 383 3.86 -12.88 3.44
CA SER A 383 2.46 -12.52 3.72
C SER A 383 1.74 -13.64 4.46
N ARG A 384 1.86 -14.91 4.01
CA ARG A 384 1.26 -16.06 4.71
C ARG A 384 1.82 -16.30 6.12
N ARG A 385 3.03 -15.81 6.41
CA ARG A 385 3.62 -15.91 7.75
C ARG A 385 2.97 -14.96 8.75
N ILE A 386 2.50 -13.79 8.29
CA ILE A 386 2.02 -12.73 9.18
C ILE A 386 0.53 -12.45 9.10
N TYR A 387 -0.14 -12.86 8.02
CA TYR A 387 -1.60 -12.74 7.86
C TYR A 387 -2.26 -14.12 7.94
N SER A 388 -3.41 -14.19 8.62
CA SER A 388 -4.25 -15.40 8.66
C SER A 388 -5.21 -15.43 7.47
N LEU A 389 -4.72 -15.81 6.29
CA LEU A 389 -5.47 -15.73 5.02
C LEU A 389 -6.26 -17.01 4.67
N GLY A 390 -6.18 -18.05 5.50
CA GLY A 390 -6.67 -19.39 5.16
C GLY A 390 -5.71 -20.13 4.20
N ASP A 391 -5.98 -21.42 3.98
CA ASP A 391 -5.20 -22.25 3.06
C ASP A 391 -5.59 -22.01 1.60
#